data_AF-A0A952LSU8-F1
#
_entry.id   AF-A0A952LSU8-F1
#
_cell.length_a   1.000
_cell.length_b   1.000
_cell.length_c   1.000
_cell.angle_alpha   90.00
_cell.angle_beta   90.00
_cell.angle_gamma   90.00
#
_symmetry.space_group_name_H-M   'P 1'
#
loop_
_entity.id
_entity.type
_entity.pdbx_description
1 polymer ?
#
loop_
_entity_poly.entity_id
_entity_poly.type
_entity_poly.pdbx_seq_one_letter_code
_entity_poly.pdbx_strand_id
1 'polypeptide(L)'
;MSEFNSLSKVSRVLGRSMVAWLASTLCTYLLAALFHTQRVLAELQGLGVSIPIDQRIKMTLHDMAGLSAYAVVIGVGLLLAMSVFSVFYALKWLKGPVWYVLAGAIAMATILLSMWVLFSFTPIAGARGILGIVLQLLAGSVGGWVFARLMGVSHPAEASQSG
;
A
#
# COMPACT_ATOMS: atom_id res chain seq x y z
N MET A 1 38.91 -3.25 -9.57
CA MET A 1 38.28 -3.74 -8.31
C MET A 1 37.16 -2.84 -7.78
N SER A 2 37.17 -1.50 -7.97
CA SER A 2 36.10 -0.59 -7.50
C SER A 2 34.76 -0.76 -8.24
N GLU A 3 34.77 -0.95 -9.57
CA GLU A 3 33.54 -1.11 -10.37
C GLU A 3 32.78 -2.41 -10.03
N PHE A 4 33.50 -3.51 -9.85
CA PHE A 4 32.91 -4.80 -9.45
C PHE A 4 32.18 -4.72 -8.09
N ASN A 5 32.75 -3.96 -7.14
CA ASN A 5 32.13 -3.72 -5.83
C ASN A 5 30.85 -2.87 -5.97
N SER A 6 30.86 -1.87 -6.85
CA SER A 6 29.69 -1.02 -7.14
C SER A 6 28.51 -1.83 -7.69
N LEU A 7 28.75 -2.68 -8.70
CA LEU A 7 27.73 -3.53 -9.32
C LEU A 7 27.09 -4.49 -8.31
N SER A 8 27.90 -5.09 -7.42
CA SER A 8 27.40 -6.01 -6.38
C SER A 8 26.55 -5.32 -5.30
N LYS A 9 26.79 -4.02 -5.05
CA LYS A 9 26.02 -3.24 -4.08
C LYS A 9 24.68 -2.83 -4.69
N VAL A 10 24.69 -2.39 -5.94
CA VAL A 10 23.49 -2.02 -6.70
C VAL A 10 22.53 -3.20 -6.83
N SER A 11 23.01 -4.39 -7.21
CA SER A 11 22.16 -5.58 -7.36
C SER A 11 21.49 -6.01 -6.05
N ARG A 12 22.21 -5.95 -4.93
CA ARG A 12 21.66 -6.25 -3.60
C ARG A 12 20.59 -5.26 -3.17
N VAL A 13 20.82 -3.97 -3.40
CA VAL A 13 19.83 -2.93 -3.08
C VAL A 13 18.58 -3.10 -3.93
N LEU A 14 18.73 -3.32 -5.24
CA LEU A 14 17.60 -3.57 -6.15
C LEU A 14 16.80 -4.80 -5.73
N GLY A 15 17.47 -5.92 -5.44
CA GLY A 15 16.80 -7.14 -4.99
C GLY A 15 15.98 -6.92 -3.71
N ARG A 16 16.56 -6.21 -2.72
CA ARG A 16 15.85 -5.86 -1.49
C ARG A 16 14.66 -4.93 -1.76
N SER A 17 14.83 -3.91 -2.60
CA SER A 17 13.75 -2.99 -2.97
C SER A 17 12.60 -3.71 -3.66
N MET A 18 12.89 -4.68 -4.54
CA MET A 18 11.88 -5.49 -5.22
C MET A 18 11.09 -6.34 -4.23
N VAL A 19 11.76 -7.02 -3.30
CA VAL A 19 11.08 -7.82 -2.26
C VAL A 19 10.25 -6.93 -1.34
N ALA A 20 10.79 -5.78 -0.93
CA ALA A 20 10.09 -4.81 -0.09
C ALA A 20 8.83 -4.26 -0.80
N TRP A 21 8.95 -3.96 -2.10
CA TRP A 21 7.84 -3.51 -2.92
C TRP A 21 6.77 -4.59 -3.06
N LEU A 22 7.14 -5.83 -3.42
CA LEU A 22 6.18 -6.93 -3.55
C LEU A 22 5.43 -7.19 -2.23
N ALA A 23 6.14 -7.23 -1.10
CA ALA A 23 5.51 -7.41 0.21
C ALA A 23 4.59 -6.25 0.58
N SER A 24 4.99 -5.02 0.29
CA SER A 24 4.19 -3.81 0.50
C SER A 24 2.91 -3.81 -0.36
N THR A 25 3.03 -4.14 -1.64
CA THR A 25 1.91 -4.27 -2.57
C THR A 25 0.94 -5.35 -2.13
N LEU A 26 1.44 -6.54 -1.79
CA LEU A 26 0.61 -7.64 -1.33
C LEU A 26 -0.12 -7.25 -0.04
N CYS A 27 0.58 -6.72 0.96
CA CYS A 27 -0.02 -6.27 2.21
C CYS A 27 -1.11 -5.21 1.99
N THR A 28 -0.81 -4.19 1.17
CA THR A 28 -1.77 -3.14 0.82
C THR A 28 -3.00 -3.71 0.15
N TYR A 29 -2.81 -4.58 -0.85
CA TYR A 29 -3.90 -5.19 -1.62
C TYR A 29 -4.82 -6.03 -0.72
N LEU A 30 -4.26 -6.89 0.13
CA LEU A 30 -5.06 -7.75 1.00
C LEU A 30 -5.88 -6.93 2.01
N LEU A 31 -5.30 -5.87 2.57
CA LEU A 31 -6.03 -4.95 3.45
C LEU A 31 -7.09 -4.14 2.69
N ALA A 32 -6.75 -3.63 1.51
CA ALA A 32 -7.65 -2.87 0.66
C ALA A 32 -8.86 -3.71 0.22
N ALA A 33 -8.64 -4.96 -0.17
CA ALA A 33 -9.68 -5.93 -0.51
C ALA A 33 -10.54 -6.29 0.71
N LEU A 34 -9.93 -6.54 1.87
CA LEU A 34 -10.66 -6.78 3.11
C LEU A 34 -11.58 -5.60 3.46
N PHE A 35 -11.05 -4.37 3.48
CA PHE A 35 -11.85 -3.18 3.76
C PHE A 35 -12.93 -2.95 2.71
N HIS A 36 -12.64 -3.24 1.44
CA HIS A 36 -13.64 -3.19 0.38
C HIS A 36 -14.83 -4.09 0.72
N THR A 37 -14.58 -5.37 0.99
CA THR A 37 -15.64 -6.33 1.30
C THR A 37 -16.41 -5.91 2.54
N GLN A 38 -15.73 -5.56 3.63
CA GLN A 38 -16.41 -5.19 4.89
C GLN A 38 -17.30 -3.95 4.72
N ARG A 39 -16.88 -2.98 3.92
CA ARG A 39 -17.69 -1.79 3.60
C ARG A 39 -18.93 -2.14 2.78
N VAL A 40 -18.79 -2.97 1.75
CA VAL A 40 -19.91 -3.43 0.93
C VAL A 40 -20.92 -4.23 1.78
N LEU A 41 -20.42 -5.14 2.62
CA LEU A 41 -21.26 -5.93 3.53
C LEU A 41 -22.01 -5.05 4.55
N ALA A 42 -21.34 -4.03 5.10
CA ALA A 42 -21.96 -3.10 6.05
C ALA A 42 -23.08 -2.28 5.39
N GLU A 43 -22.88 -1.84 4.14
CA GLU A 43 -23.92 -1.13 3.37
C GLU A 43 -25.13 -2.04 3.10
N LEU A 44 -24.90 -3.29 2.69
CA LEU A 44 -25.99 -4.25 2.47
C LEU A 44 -26.78 -4.56 3.76
N GLN A 45 -26.09 -4.70 4.90
CA GLN A 45 -26.77 -4.86 6.18
C GLN A 45 -27.59 -3.64 6.58
N GLY A 46 -27.09 -2.44 6.29
CA GLY A 46 -27.83 -1.19 6.51
C GLY A 46 -29.14 -1.12 5.72
N LEU A 47 -29.25 -1.89 4.63
CA LEU A 47 -30.46 -2.05 3.82
C LEU A 47 -31.37 -3.20 4.28
N GLY A 48 -31.06 -3.85 5.41
CA GLY A 48 -31.85 -4.96 5.96
C GLY A 48 -31.49 -6.34 5.40
N VAL A 49 -30.41 -6.46 4.62
CA VAL A 49 -29.95 -7.76 4.12
C VAL A 49 -29.27 -8.53 5.25
N SER A 50 -29.81 -9.70 5.60
CA SER A 50 -29.15 -10.62 6.53
C SER A 50 -28.04 -11.38 5.79
N ILE A 51 -26.79 -11.25 6.27
CA ILE A 51 -25.63 -11.91 5.68
C ILE A 51 -24.94 -12.77 6.74
N PRO A 52 -25.07 -14.10 6.65
CA PRO A 52 -24.48 -15.03 7.61
C PRO A 52 -22.95 -15.02 7.53
N ILE A 53 -22.29 -15.42 8.62
CA ILE A 53 -20.82 -15.34 8.76
C ILE A 53 -20.09 -16.15 7.69
N ASP A 54 -20.60 -17.32 7.31
CA ASP A 54 -19.99 -18.17 6.27
C ASP A 54 -19.97 -17.45 4.91
N GLN A 55 -21.04 -16.74 4.57
CA GLN A 55 -21.13 -15.94 3.35
C GLN A 55 -20.18 -14.75 3.39
N ARG A 56 -19.99 -14.11 4.55
CA ARG A 56 -19.03 -13.00 4.72
C ARG A 56 -17.60 -13.44 4.42
N ILE A 57 -17.20 -14.59 4.95
CA ILE A 57 -15.86 -15.17 4.73
C ILE A 57 -15.69 -15.50 3.24
N LYS A 58 -16.68 -16.16 2.63
CA LYS A 58 -16.66 -16.50 1.19
C LYS A 58 -16.52 -15.25 0.33
N MET A 59 -17.27 -14.19 0.61
CA MET A 59 -17.19 -12.93 -0.14
C MET A 59 -15.84 -12.25 0.02
N THR A 60 -15.26 -12.28 1.22
CA THR A 60 -13.94 -11.68 1.48
C THR A 60 -12.86 -12.42 0.70
N LEU A 61 -12.85 -13.75 0.74
CA LEU A 61 -11.92 -14.56 -0.04
C LEU A 61 -12.14 -14.39 -1.55
N HIS A 62 -13.40 -14.28 -1.99
CA HIS A 62 -13.73 -14.04 -3.38
C HIS A 62 -13.18 -12.71 -3.87
N ASP A 63 -13.35 -11.63 -3.11
CA ASP A 63 -12.83 -10.29 -3.46
C ASP A 63 -11.29 -10.27 -3.46
N MET A 64 -10.65 -10.94 -2.49
CA MET A 64 -9.19 -11.09 -2.45
C MET A 64 -8.62 -11.90 -3.62
N ALA A 65 -9.42 -12.73 -4.28
CA ALA A 65 -9.03 -13.44 -5.50
C ALA A 65 -9.46 -12.69 -6.77
N GLY A 66 -10.59 -11.99 -6.73
CA GLY A 66 -11.25 -11.37 -7.88
C GLY A 66 -10.77 -9.96 -8.21
N LEU A 67 -10.24 -9.20 -7.24
CA LEU A 67 -9.75 -7.83 -7.45
C LEU A 67 -8.30 -7.79 -7.98
N SER A 68 -7.89 -8.71 -8.84
CA SER A 68 -6.53 -8.81 -9.36
C SER A 68 -6.07 -7.54 -10.10
N ALA A 69 -6.96 -6.92 -10.89
CA ALA A 69 -6.68 -5.65 -11.55
C ALA A 69 -6.37 -4.53 -10.54
N TYR A 70 -7.04 -4.54 -9.39
CA TYR A 70 -6.77 -3.57 -8.32
C TYR A 70 -5.38 -3.80 -7.70
N ALA A 71 -4.98 -5.06 -7.51
CA ALA A 71 -3.63 -5.40 -7.06
C ALA A 71 -2.54 -4.84 -8.00
N VAL A 72 -2.75 -4.95 -9.32
CA VAL A 72 -1.82 -4.39 -10.32
C VAL A 72 -1.74 -2.87 -10.21
N VAL A 73 -2.88 -2.18 -10.13
CA VAL A 73 -2.93 -0.72 -10.00
C VAL A 73 -2.25 -0.25 -8.71
N ILE A 74 -2.50 -0.93 -7.59
CA ILE A 74 -1.82 -0.70 -6.31
C ILE A 74 -0.31 -0.91 -6.46
N GLY A 75 0.10 -2.00 -7.10
CA GLY A 75 1.50 -2.32 -7.35
C GLY A 75 2.22 -1.21 -8.12
N VAL A 76 1.64 -0.76 -9.23
CA VAL A 76 2.20 0.33 -10.05
C VAL A 76 2.23 1.65 -9.27
N GLY A 77 1.15 2.01 -8.58
CA GLY A 77 1.09 3.25 -7.81
C GLY A 77 2.12 3.28 -6.66
N LEU A 78 2.25 2.17 -5.93
CA LEU A 78 3.29 2.04 -4.90
C LEU A 78 4.69 2.03 -5.50
N LEU A 79 4.92 1.37 -6.63
CA LEU A 79 6.24 1.37 -7.27
C LEU A 79 6.71 2.80 -7.56
N LEU A 80 5.82 3.61 -8.14
CA LEU A 80 6.10 5.01 -8.46
C LEU A 80 6.34 5.84 -7.19
N ALA A 81 5.44 5.76 -6.21
CA ALA A 81 5.55 6.52 -4.97
C ALA A 81 6.82 6.16 -4.18
N MET A 82 7.10 4.87 -4.01
CA MET A 82 8.27 4.40 -3.28
C MET A 82 9.57 4.76 -4.01
N SER A 83 9.58 4.75 -5.34
CA SER A 83 10.75 5.18 -6.13
C SER A 83 11.08 6.66 -5.90
N VAL A 84 10.08 7.53 -5.98
CA VAL A 84 10.24 8.98 -5.75
C VAL A 84 10.72 9.24 -4.32
N PHE A 85 10.10 8.62 -3.32
CA PHE A 85 10.49 8.81 -1.93
C PHE A 85 11.86 8.22 -1.60
N SER A 86 12.26 7.13 -2.27
CA SER A 86 13.60 6.58 -2.15
C SER A 86 14.67 7.53 -2.67
N VAL A 87 14.40 8.26 -3.77
CA VAL A 87 15.28 9.31 -4.27
C VAL A 87 15.40 10.45 -3.24
N PHE A 88 14.28 10.94 -2.71
CA PHE A 88 14.32 12.01 -1.69
C PHE A 88 15.03 11.58 -0.40
N TYR A 89 14.89 10.32 0.00
CA TYR A 89 15.63 9.76 1.13
C TYR A 89 17.13 9.67 0.85
N ALA A 90 17.52 9.26 -0.36
CA ALA A 90 18.93 9.21 -0.78
C ALA A 90 19.56 10.60 -0.81
N LEU A 91 18.81 11.62 -1.23
CA LEU A 91 19.21 13.04 -1.21
C LEU A 91 19.22 13.67 0.19
N LYS A 92 18.88 12.91 1.25
CA LYS A 92 18.82 13.37 2.65
C LYS A 92 17.78 14.47 2.91
N TRP A 93 16.82 14.67 2.00
CA TRP A 93 15.72 15.62 2.19
C TRP A 93 14.68 15.12 3.18
N LEU A 94 14.52 13.80 3.28
CA LEU A 94 13.57 13.14 4.18
C LEU A 94 14.32 12.29 5.22
N LYS A 95 13.80 12.25 6.44
CA LYS A 95 14.36 11.47 7.56
C LYS A 95 13.28 10.60 8.20
N GLY A 96 13.64 9.35 8.48
CA GLY A 96 12.78 8.38 9.16
C GLY A 96 11.71 7.71 8.30
N PRO A 97 11.04 6.68 8.84
CA PRO A 97 10.13 5.80 8.09
C PRO A 97 8.76 6.43 7.78
N VAL A 98 8.37 7.50 8.47
CA VAL A 98 7.06 8.15 8.34
C VAL A 98 6.75 8.59 6.90
N TRP A 99 7.76 8.95 6.13
CA TRP A 99 7.60 9.40 4.76
C TRP A 99 7.14 8.30 3.81
N TYR A 100 7.56 7.06 4.05
CA TYR A 100 7.08 5.92 3.28
C TYR A 100 5.63 5.56 3.64
N VAL A 101 5.23 5.75 4.91
CA VAL A 101 3.83 5.63 5.33
C VAL A 101 2.97 6.65 4.58
N LEU A 102 3.40 7.92 4.55
CA LEU A 102 2.73 8.97 3.78
C LEU A 102 2.74 8.68 2.28
N ALA A 103 3.84 8.17 1.72
CA ALA A 103 3.92 7.78 0.32
C ALA A 103 2.88 6.72 -0.05
N GLY A 104 2.68 5.72 0.81
CA GLY A 104 1.65 4.71 0.63
C GLY A 104 0.23 5.28 0.69
N ALA A 105 -0.05 6.18 1.64
CA ALA A 105 -1.33 6.89 1.72
C ALA A 105 -1.60 7.74 0.46
N ILE A 106 -0.60 8.50 0.02
CA ILE A 106 -0.68 9.35 -1.18
C ILE A 106 -0.89 8.49 -2.42
N ALA A 107 -0.18 7.37 -2.57
CA ALA A 107 -0.37 6.45 -3.70
C ALA A 107 -1.83 5.97 -3.78
N MET A 108 -2.40 5.52 -2.66
CA MET A 108 -3.81 5.10 -2.61
C MET A 108 -4.76 6.25 -2.88
N ALA A 109 -4.52 7.44 -2.33
CA ALA A 109 -5.33 8.63 -2.60
C ALA A 109 -5.31 8.99 -4.08
N THR A 110 -4.15 8.98 -4.73
CA THR A 110 -4.00 9.23 -6.17
C THR A 110 -4.73 8.17 -6.98
N ILE A 111 -4.59 6.88 -6.66
CA ILE A 111 -5.32 5.80 -7.35
C ILE A 111 -6.83 6.03 -7.28
N LEU A 112 -7.37 6.30 -6.09
CA LEU A 112 -8.81 6.53 -5.91
C LEU A 112 -9.30 7.79 -6.63
N LEU A 113 -8.52 8.87 -6.58
CA LEU A 113 -8.83 10.10 -7.30
C LEU A 113 -8.80 9.87 -8.81
N SER A 114 -7.78 9.19 -9.33
CA SER A 114 -7.68 8.84 -10.75
C SER A 114 -8.85 7.97 -11.19
N MET A 115 -9.27 6.99 -10.38
CA MET A 115 -10.47 6.19 -10.67
C MET A 115 -11.72 7.06 -10.75
N TRP A 116 -11.91 7.97 -9.80
CA TRP A 116 -13.08 8.85 -9.82
C TRP A 116 -13.09 9.76 -11.06
N VAL A 117 -11.95 10.35 -11.42
CA VAL A 117 -11.81 11.22 -12.60
C VAL A 117 -12.01 10.45 -13.92
N LEU A 118 -11.48 9.23 -14.02
CA LEU A 118 -11.53 8.45 -15.26
C LEU A 118 -12.88 7.76 -15.51
N PHE A 119 -13.54 7.29 -14.45
CA PHE A 119 -14.76 6.48 -14.58
C PHE A 119 -16.04 7.25 -14.25
N SER A 120 -15.95 8.44 -13.64
CA SER A 120 -17.11 9.21 -13.13
C SER A 120 -17.95 8.47 -12.07
N PHE A 121 -17.47 7.33 -11.57
CA PHE A 121 -18.00 6.59 -10.43
C PHE A 121 -16.83 5.90 -9.70
N THR A 122 -17.05 5.40 -8.49
CA THR A 122 -16.03 4.66 -7.72
C THR A 122 -16.12 3.17 -8.04
N PRO A 123 -15.18 2.58 -8.82
CA PRO A 123 -15.24 1.15 -9.19
C PRO A 123 -15.06 0.25 -7.97
N ILE A 124 -14.27 0.71 -7.01
CA ILE A 124 -14.11 0.07 -5.70
C ILE A 124 -15.29 0.48 -4.81
N ALA A 125 -16.38 -0.29 -4.88
CA ALA A 125 -17.61 -0.01 -4.12
C ALA A 125 -17.36 0.29 -2.63
N GLY A 126 -16.54 -0.53 -1.95
CA GLY A 126 -16.19 -0.29 -0.55
C GLY A 126 -15.34 0.95 -0.27
N ALA A 127 -14.83 1.65 -1.29
CA ALA A 127 -14.15 2.94 -1.15
C ALA A 127 -15.10 4.14 -1.28
N ARG A 128 -16.41 3.93 -1.44
CA ARG A 128 -17.39 5.02 -1.49
C ARG A 128 -17.51 5.71 -0.12
N GLY A 129 -17.66 7.03 -0.16
CA GLY A 129 -17.77 7.87 1.02
C GLY A 129 -16.44 8.04 1.78
N ILE A 130 -16.45 8.95 2.77
CA ILE A 130 -15.24 9.36 3.50
C ILE A 130 -14.59 8.18 4.23
N LEU A 131 -15.40 7.35 4.91
CA LEU A 131 -14.89 6.19 5.64
C LEU A 131 -14.22 5.17 4.72
N GLY A 132 -14.80 4.89 3.56
CA GLY A 132 -14.22 3.99 2.57
C GLY A 132 -12.86 4.49 2.09
N ILE A 133 -12.78 5.78 1.74
CA ILE A 133 -11.53 6.44 1.34
C ILE A 133 -10.48 6.31 2.46
N VAL A 134 -10.81 6.69 3.70
CA VAL A 134 -9.87 6.63 4.83
C VAL A 134 -9.31 5.23 5.03
N LEU A 135 -10.16 4.19 4.98
CA LEU A 135 -9.71 2.80 5.11
C LEU A 135 -8.71 2.40 4.00
N GLN A 136 -8.94 2.85 2.77
CA GLN A 136 -8.01 2.59 1.67
C GLN A 136 -6.68 3.34 1.82
N LEU A 137 -6.70 4.59 2.29
CA LEU A 137 -5.46 5.31 2.63
C LEU A 137 -4.70 4.62 3.77
N LEU A 138 -5.42 4.07 4.77
CA LEU A 138 -4.83 3.29 5.85
C LEU A 138 -4.18 2.01 5.31
N ALA A 139 -4.82 1.29 4.39
CA ALA A 139 -4.22 0.13 3.73
C ALA A 139 -2.89 0.51 3.04
N GLY A 140 -2.87 1.61 2.28
CA GLY A 140 -1.65 2.14 1.67
C GLY A 140 -0.59 2.53 2.69
N SER A 141 -0.99 3.17 3.78
CA SER A 141 -0.10 3.57 4.88
C SER A 141 0.61 2.37 5.49
N VAL A 142 -0.13 1.28 5.75
CA VAL A 142 0.44 0.03 6.26
C VAL A 142 1.41 -0.58 5.26
N GLY A 143 1.09 -0.58 3.97
CA GLY A 143 2.01 -0.98 2.91
C GLY A 143 3.31 -0.18 2.92
N GLY A 144 3.22 1.15 3.03
CA GLY A 144 4.38 2.03 3.12
C GLY A 144 5.24 1.76 4.34
N TRP A 145 4.61 1.46 5.49
CA TRP A 145 5.32 1.03 6.70
C TRP A 145 6.06 -0.31 6.49
N VAL A 146 5.43 -1.29 5.85
CA VAL A 146 6.07 -2.58 5.51
C VAL A 146 7.29 -2.37 4.62
N PHE A 147 7.17 -1.52 3.59
CA PHE A 147 8.28 -1.17 2.70
C PHE A 147 9.45 -0.57 3.49
N ALA A 148 9.18 0.43 4.34
CA ALA A 148 10.19 1.10 5.15
C ALA A 148 10.94 0.12 6.06
N ARG A 149 10.23 -0.83 6.69
CA ARG A 149 10.83 -1.84 7.55
C ARG A 149 11.72 -2.81 6.80
N LEU A 150 11.28 -3.30 5.65
CA LEU A 150 12.08 -4.21 4.82
C LEU A 150 13.30 -3.51 4.19
N MET A 151 13.20 -2.21 3.94
CA MET A 151 14.34 -1.39 3.48
C MET A 151 15.32 -1.00 4.59
N GLY A 152 14.99 -1.28 5.86
CA GLY A 152 15.84 -0.94 7.01
C GLY A 152 15.87 0.57 7.30
N VAL A 153 14.78 1.28 7.07
CA VAL A 153 14.65 2.71 7.40
C VAL A 153 14.35 2.84 8.89
N SER A 154 15.38 3.14 9.68
CA SER A 154 15.28 3.27 11.14
C SER A 154 14.74 4.63 11.59
N HIS A 155 14.15 4.65 12.78
CA HIS A 155 13.68 5.87 13.43
C HIS A 155 14.90 6.65 13.95
N PRO A 156 14.98 7.98 13.79
CA PRO A 156 16.12 8.78 14.26
C PRO A 156 16.53 8.62 15.75
N ALA A 157 15.70 8.02 16.62
CA ALA A 157 15.99 7.88 18.05
C ALA A 157 17.08 6.85 18.39
N GLU A 158 17.39 5.88 17.53
CA GLU A 158 18.38 4.82 17.80
C GLU A 158 19.83 5.22 17.41
N ALA A 159 20.00 6.30 16.64
CA ALA A 159 21.31 6.73 16.14
C ALA A 159 22.15 7.52 17.17
N SER A 160 21.64 7.78 18.38
CA SER A 160 22.37 8.49 19.44
C SER A 160 23.06 7.57 20.46
N GLN A 161 22.95 6.24 20.34
CA GLN A 161 23.52 5.29 21.31
C GLN A 161 24.72 4.48 20.80
N SER A 162 25.21 4.75 19.59
CA SER A 162 26.42 4.09 19.04
C SER A 162 27.58 5.08 18.85
N GLY A 163 27.88 5.84 19.90
CA GLY A 163 29.11 6.63 20.03
C GLY A 163 30.27 5.76 20.49
#